data_AF-A0A016A4D9-F1
#
_entry.id   AF-A0A016A4D9-F1
#
_cell.length_a   1.000
_cell.length_b   1.000
_cell.length_c   1.000
_cell.angle_alpha   90.00
_cell.angle_beta   90.00
_cell.angle_gamma   90.00
#
_symmetry.space_group_name_H-M   'P 1'
#
loop_
_entity.id
_entity.type
_entity.pdbx_description
1 polymer ?
#
loop_
_entity_poly.entity_id
_entity_poly.type
_entity_poly.pdbx_seq_one_letter_code
_entity_poly.pdbx_strand_id
1 'polypeptide(L)'
;MRKYVKKVLIIGNGFDLDLGRKTLYKDFYNSEDCPREYPAPLINYLNSKWASNLDAVKWYDLENELYSYYDQIKKGKSFDLYNNREKLILDKIRNSGGRISEHDAPIVLNIDAVRSLYWRKILRLENSYVSLLHEDILNPSIVRDRKALKLIKEGLIRYLTKEQEKPINEQSIAATIIKAFMDDKANDQRLIYSFNYTDMDAIFSHSNLPSRFNDAIKYVHGCCLKKNIILGTKDEKINNDYDFLQKSFDSLYNPPAMVYDLMDSDDITIFGHSLGANDSQYFKAFFEKQSSSINPQKKNITIFTKDEKSEIEIKRSLQEMTNWNLTSLYGLNDLEIIKTDKCNENPNEMERYMTRLASQMYHLS
;
A
#
# COMPACT_ATOMS: atom_id res chain seq x y z
N MET A 1 11.58 -10.52 -39.93
CA MET A 1 11.89 -10.97 -38.56
C MET A 1 10.60 -10.93 -37.76
N ARG A 2 10.19 -12.01 -37.08
CA ARG A 2 9.02 -11.97 -36.17
C ARG A 2 9.31 -10.93 -35.08
N LYS A 3 8.44 -9.94 -34.92
CA LYS A 3 8.58 -8.92 -33.86
C LYS A 3 8.27 -9.62 -32.52
N TYR A 4 9.23 -9.62 -31.61
CA TYR A 4 9.02 -10.06 -30.23
C TYR A 4 8.03 -9.10 -29.58
N VAL A 5 6.94 -9.62 -29.02
CA VAL A 5 5.97 -8.79 -28.29
C VAL A 5 6.38 -8.79 -26.83
N LYS A 6 6.63 -7.59 -26.29
CA LYS A 6 6.93 -7.41 -24.88
C LYS A 6 5.66 -7.05 -24.13
N LYS A 7 5.28 -7.89 -23.17
CA LYS A 7 4.04 -7.80 -22.39
C LYS A 7 4.39 -7.47 -20.94
N VAL A 8 3.75 -6.45 -20.39
CA VAL A 8 3.95 -6.03 -19.00
C VAL A 8 2.64 -6.19 -18.24
N LEU A 9 2.68 -6.89 -17.11
CA LEU A 9 1.60 -6.95 -16.13
C LEU A 9 2.00 -6.17 -14.88
N ILE A 10 1.18 -5.21 -14.49
CA ILE A 10 1.30 -4.47 -13.23
C ILE A 10 0.17 -4.92 -12.31
N ILE A 11 0.53 -5.33 -11.10
CA ILE A 11 -0.38 -5.85 -10.09
C ILE A 11 -0.46 -4.84 -8.95
N GLY A 12 -1.68 -4.39 -8.63
CA GLY A 12 -2.00 -3.63 -7.43
C GLY A 12 -3.00 -4.36 -6.54
N ASN A 13 -3.38 -3.74 -5.42
CA ASN A 13 -4.08 -4.44 -4.33
C ASN A 13 -5.42 -5.05 -4.76
N GLY A 14 -6.09 -4.48 -5.77
CA GLY A 14 -7.31 -5.04 -6.34
C GLY A 14 -7.14 -6.46 -6.91
N PHE A 15 -5.92 -6.87 -7.27
CA PHE A 15 -5.62 -8.24 -7.67
C PHE A 15 -5.81 -9.24 -6.52
N ASP A 16 -5.21 -8.96 -5.36
CA ASP A 16 -5.34 -9.81 -4.17
C ASP A 16 -6.80 -9.85 -3.69
N LEU A 17 -7.51 -8.73 -3.78
CA LEU A 17 -8.94 -8.65 -3.45
C LEU A 17 -9.81 -9.49 -4.38
N ASP A 18 -9.51 -9.49 -5.69
CA ASP A 18 -10.23 -10.29 -6.67
C ASP A 18 -9.98 -11.80 -6.47
N LEU A 19 -8.76 -12.17 -6.02
CA LEU A 19 -8.43 -13.51 -5.52
C LEU A 19 -9.15 -13.87 -4.19
N GLY A 20 -9.91 -12.95 -3.60
CA GLY A 20 -10.66 -13.16 -2.37
C GLY A 20 -9.86 -12.97 -1.08
N ARG A 21 -8.66 -12.38 -1.15
CA ARG A 21 -7.82 -12.10 0.03
C ARG A 21 -8.33 -10.88 0.79
N LYS A 22 -8.14 -10.89 2.11
CA LYS A 22 -8.43 -9.74 2.99
C LYS A 22 -7.23 -8.81 3.09
N THR A 23 -6.92 -8.11 2.00
CA THR A 23 -5.77 -7.19 1.92
C THR A 23 -6.17 -5.71 1.95
N LEU A 24 -7.41 -5.38 2.34
CA LEU A 24 -7.78 -3.98 2.56
C LEU A 24 -7.07 -3.43 3.79
N TYR A 25 -6.83 -2.12 3.81
CA TYR A 25 -6.30 -1.43 5.00
C TYR A 25 -7.15 -1.72 6.24
N LYS A 26 -8.48 -1.73 6.10
CA LYS A 26 -9.41 -2.04 7.21
C LYS A 26 -9.20 -3.43 7.80
N ASP A 27 -8.85 -4.42 6.98
CA ASP A 27 -8.68 -5.80 7.44
C ASP A 27 -7.41 -5.89 8.30
N PHE A 28 -6.33 -5.24 7.85
CA PHE A 28 -5.13 -5.07 8.66
C PHE A 28 -5.43 -4.28 9.94
N TYR A 29 -6.10 -3.12 9.84
CA TYR A 29 -6.40 -2.25 10.98
C TYR A 29 -7.16 -3.00 12.09
N ASN A 30 -8.12 -3.84 11.72
CA ASN A 30 -8.93 -4.64 12.65
C ASN A 30 -8.19 -5.87 13.19
N SER A 31 -7.11 -6.32 12.54
CA SER A 31 -6.31 -7.45 13.01
C SER A 31 -5.56 -7.15 14.31
N GLU A 32 -5.20 -8.19 15.06
CA GLU A 32 -4.37 -8.05 16.26
C GLU A 32 -2.93 -7.62 15.94
N ASP A 33 -2.50 -7.79 14.68
CA ASP A 33 -1.15 -7.44 14.24
C ASP A 33 -0.96 -5.93 14.04
N CYS A 34 -2.05 -5.15 13.90
CA CYS A 34 -1.98 -3.70 13.77
C CYS A 34 -1.69 -3.02 15.13
N PRO A 35 -0.66 -2.17 15.24
CA PRO A 35 -0.29 -1.51 16.50
C PRO A 35 -1.19 -0.30 16.82
N ARG A 36 -2.51 -0.42 16.62
CA ARG A 36 -3.49 0.68 16.80
C ARG A 36 -3.56 1.22 18.23
N GLU A 37 -3.08 0.46 19.21
CA GLU A 37 -3.03 0.87 20.62
C GLU A 37 -1.66 1.41 21.05
N TYR A 38 -0.65 1.36 20.17
CA TYR A 38 0.69 1.83 20.50
C TYR A 38 0.68 3.35 20.76
N PRO A 39 1.23 3.83 21.88
CA PRO A 39 1.05 5.21 22.33
C PRO A 39 1.98 6.19 21.61
N ALA A 40 1.78 6.36 20.30
CA ALA A 40 2.45 7.38 19.50
C ALA A 40 1.46 8.43 18.96
N PRO A 41 1.85 9.71 18.92
CA PRO A 41 1.08 10.76 18.25
C PRO A 41 0.65 10.43 16.82
N LEU A 42 1.53 9.80 16.02
CA LEU A 42 1.22 9.33 14.68
C LEU A 42 0.07 8.31 14.67
N ILE A 43 0.09 7.30 15.55
CA ILE A 43 -0.98 6.30 15.64
C ILE A 43 -2.30 6.96 16.02
N ASN A 44 -2.27 7.84 17.02
CA ASN A 44 -3.46 8.57 17.43
C ASN A 44 -4.04 9.43 16.30
N TYR A 45 -3.18 10.08 15.51
CA TYR A 45 -3.59 10.81 14.32
C TYR A 45 -4.28 9.90 13.31
N LEU A 46 -3.65 8.79 12.92
CA LEU A 46 -4.19 7.84 11.94
C LEU A 46 -5.53 7.25 12.40
N ASN A 47 -5.63 6.83 13.67
CA ASN A 47 -6.87 6.32 14.24
C ASN A 47 -8.00 7.36 14.20
N SER A 48 -7.69 8.63 14.51
CA SER A 48 -8.68 9.71 14.50
C SER A 48 -9.17 10.06 13.09
N LYS A 49 -8.32 9.88 12.07
CA LYS A 49 -8.61 10.33 10.71
C LYS A 49 -9.75 9.56 10.05
N TRP A 50 -9.89 8.28 10.36
CA TRP A 50 -10.84 7.39 9.68
C TRP A 50 -11.85 6.72 10.60
N ALA A 51 -12.02 7.22 11.82
CA ALA A 51 -12.91 6.64 12.83
C ALA A 51 -14.35 6.41 12.34
N SER A 52 -14.83 7.21 11.37
CA SER A 52 -16.19 7.13 10.83
C SER A 52 -16.30 6.51 9.42
N ASN A 53 -15.19 6.19 8.74
CA ASN A 53 -15.22 5.75 7.35
C ASN A 53 -14.08 4.78 6.97
N LEU A 54 -13.69 3.90 7.89
CA LEU A 54 -12.59 2.96 7.70
C LEU A 54 -12.79 2.06 6.46
N ASP A 55 -14.04 1.72 6.12
CA ASP A 55 -14.37 0.88 4.96
C ASP A 55 -13.94 1.46 3.61
N ALA A 56 -13.84 2.78 3.50
CA ALA A 56 -13.44 3.46 2.28
C ALA A 56 -11.92 3.69 2.18
N VAL A 57 -11.16 3.43 3.25
CA VAL A 57 -9.73 3.74 3.34
C VAL A 57 -8.92 2.76 2.53
N LYS A 58 -8.05 3.29 1.66
CA LYS A 58 -7.12 2.52 0.85
C LYS A 58 -5.69 2.70 1.36
N TRP A 59 -4.78 1.84 0.91
CA TRP A 59 -3.37 1.90 1.31
C TRP A 59 -2.70 3.22 0.96
N TYR A 60 -2.98 3.80 -0.21
CA TYR A 60 -2.41 5.10 -0.57
C TYR A 60 -2.95 6.25 0.29
N ASP A 61 -4.15 6.11 0.87
CA ASP A 61 -4.68 7.12 1.80
C ASP A 61 -3.81 7.16 3.06
N LEU A 62 -3.39 5.99 3.58
CA LEU A 62 -2.45 5.93 4.69
C LEU A 62 -1.15 6.68 4.39
N GLU A 63 -0.56 6.44 3.23
CA GLU A 63 0.69 7.09 2.83
C GLU A 63 0.53 8.61 2.62
N ASN A 64 -0.62 9.07 2.14
CA ASN A 64 -0.96 10.50 2.06
C ASN A 64 -1.12 11.12 3.45
N GLU A 65 -1.70 10.37 4.40
CA GLU A 65 -1.90 10.82 5.77
C GLU A 65 -0.58 10.89 6.55
N LEU A 66 0.43 10.07 6.23
CA LEU A 66 1.79 10.22 6.80
C LEU A 66 2.37 11.60 6.48
N TYR A 67 2.25 12.05 5.22
CA TYR A 67 2.69 13.40 4.85
C TYR A 67 1.80 14.49 5.47
N SER A 68 0.48 14.30 5.46
CA SER A 68 -0.46 15.28 6.03
C SER A 68 -0.28 15.48 7.55
N TYR A 69 0.15 14.42 8.25
CA TYR A 69 0.55 14.48 9.65
C TYR A 69 1.79 15.36 9.82
N TYR A 70 2.84 15.11 9.03
CA TYR A 70 4.06 15.92 9.07
C TYR A 70 3.79 17.39 8.68
N ASP A 71 2.98 17.65 7.65
CA ASP A 71 2.64 19.01 7.23
C ASP A 71 1.98 19.82 8.34
N GLN A 72 1.17 19.17 9.19
CA GLN A 72 0.61 19.82 10.38
C GLN A 72 1.68 20.15 11.44
N ILE A 73 2.64 19.25 11.68
CA ILE A 73 3.78 19.51 12.57
C ILE A 73 4.59 20.69 12.06
N LYS A 74 4.89 20.71 10.75
CA LYS A 74 5.61 21.79 10.08
C LYS A 74 4.91 23.15 10.24
N LYS A 75 3.58 23.15 10.30
CA LYS A 75 2.75 24.34 10.57
C LYS A 75 2.68 24.72 12.06
N GLY A 76 3.47 24.09 12.92
CA GLY A 76 3.57 24.39 14.35
C GLY A 76 2.56 23.65 15.23
N LYS A 77 1.80 22.68 14.70
CA LYS A 77 0.86 21.90 15.50
C LYS A 77 1.62 20.89 16.36
N SER A 78 1.42 20.96 17.67
CA SER A 78 1.97 19.98 18.62
C SER A 78 1.01 18.80 18.75
N PHE A 79 1.49 17.61 18.41
CA PHE A 79 0.82 16.35 18.71
C PHE A 79 1.61 15.66 19.82
N ASP A 80 1.29 15.98 21.07
CA ASP A 80 1.65 15.08 22.16
C ASP A 80 0.38 14.47 22.72
N LEU A 81 0.49 13.21 23.13
CA LEU A 81 -0.60 12.46 23.71
C LEU A 81 -0.94 12.93 25.13
N TYR A 82 -0.04 13.68 25.77
CA TYR A 82 -0.12 13.99 27.18
C TYR A 82 -0.14 15.48 27.41
N ASN A 83 -1.08 15.91 28.25
CA ASN A 83 -1.03 17.27 28.79
C ASN A 83 0.07 17.38 29.86
N ASN A 84 0.37 18.61 30.30
CA ASN A 84 1.44 18.86 31.29
C ASN A 84 1.23 18.10 32.60
N ARG A 85 -0.02 17.94 33.05
CA ARG A 85 -0.36 17.20 34.29
C ARG A 85 -0.08 15.72 34.14
N GLU A 86 -0.47 15.13 33.01
CA GLU A 86 -0.19 13.73 32.67
C GLU A 86 1.32 13.47 32.56
N LYS A 87 2.09 14.38 31.93
CA LYS A 87 3.56 14.27 31.84
C LYS A 87 4.22 14.20 33.22
N LEU A 88 3.80 15.04 34.16
CA LEU A 88 4.33 15.04 35.52
C LEU A 88 4.13 13.67 36.22
N ILE A 89 2.97 13.04 36.01
CA ILE A 89 2.69 11.70 36.57
C ILE A 89 3.60 10.66 35.93
N LEU A 90 3.72 10.66 34.61
CA LEU A 90 4.56 9.71 33.88
C LEU A 90 6.04 9.85 34.27
N ASP A 91 6.54 11.08 34.43
CA ASP A 91 7.90 11.35 34.91
C ASP A 91 8.12 10.86 36.33
N LYS A 92 7.14 11.01 37.23
CA LYS A 92 7.21 10.47 38.60
C LYS A 92 7.30 8.94 38.60
N ILE A 93 6.48 8.26 37.79
CA ILE A 93 6.52 6.80 37.67
C ILE A 93 7.91 6.34 37.21
N ARG A 94 8.52 7.00 36.21
CA ARG A 94 9.88 6.69 35.76
C ARG A 94 10.92 6.89 36.85
N ASN A 95 10.87 8.02 37.52
CA ASN A 95 11.85 8.34 38.57
C ASN A 95 11.76 7.38 39.77
N SER A 96 10.62 6.70 39.96
CA SER A 96 10.42 5.63 40.93
C SER A 96 10.80 4.23 40.42
N GLY A 97 11.49 4.12 39.28
CA GLY A 97 11.92 2.84 38.70
C GLY A 97 10.87 2.15 37.84
N GLY A 98 9.95 2.93 37.23
CA GLY A 98 8.94 2.44 36.28
C GLY A 98 7.62 1.97 36.91
N ARG A 99 7.51 1.98 38.24
CA ARG A 99 6.29 1.73 38.99
C ARG A 99 6.23 2.58 40.26
N ILE A 100 5.03 2.91 40.72
CA ILE A 100 4.80 3.69 41.94
C ILE A 100 3.55 3.15 42.65
N SER A 101 3.49 3.26 43.97
CA SER A 101 2.31 2.85 44.74
C SER A 101 1.08 3.66 44.31
N GLU A 102 -0.08 3.02 44.20
CA GLU A 102 -1.34 3.71 43.91
C GLU A 102 -1.75 4.68 45.03
N HIS A 103 -1.19 4.50 46.23
CA HIS A 103 -1.39 5.34 47.40
C HIS A 103 -0.39 6.49 47.52
N ASP A 104 0.57 6.60 46.59
CA ASP A 104 1.55 7.69 46.60
C ASP A 104 0.86 9.04 46.34
N ALA A 105 1.31 10.10 47.04
CA ALA A 105 0.63 11.40 47.03
C ALA A 105 0.44 11.99 45.61
N PRO A 106 1.43 11.96 44.69
CA PRO A 106 1.25 12.41 43.32
C PRO A 106 0.21 11.61 42.53
N ILE A 107 -0.02 10.33 42.85
CA ILE A 107 -1.05 9.51 42.21
C ILE A 107 -2.43 9.87 42.74
N VAL A 108 -2.58 9.90 44.06
CA VAL A 108 -3.86 10.22 44.73
C VAL A 108 -4.34 11.63 44.38
N LEU A 109 -3.44 12.63 44.41
CA LEU A 109 -3.74 14.02 44.07
C LEU A 109 -4.08 14.22 42.58
N ASN A 110 -3.78 13.25 41.73
CA ASN A 110 -4.02 13.32 40.29
C ASN A 110 -4.83 12.15 39.76
N ILE A 111 -5.73 11.59 40.59
CA ILE A 111 -6.46 10.36 40.28
C ILE A 111 -7.23 10.42 38.95
N ASP A 112 -7.78 11.56 38.55
CA ASP A 112 -8.48 11.71 37.28
C ASP A 112 -7.56 11.59 36.07
N ALA A 113 -6.35 12.16 36.16
CA ALA A 113 -5.33 12.03 35.12
C ALA A 113 -4.77 10.61 35.08
N VAL A 114 -4.60 9.95 36.23
CA VAL A 114 -4.21 8.54 36.31
C VAL A 114 -5.28 7.65 35.67
N ARG A 115 -6.56 7.89 35.97
CA ARG A 115 -7.69 7.19 35.34
C ARG A 115 -7.73 7.42 33.83
N SER A 116 -7.56 8.66 33.36
CA SER A 116 -7.44 8.99 31.93
C SER A 116 -6.35 8.15 31.26
N LEU A 117 -5.15 8.14 31.83
CA LEU A 117 -4.01 7.38 31.30
C LEU A 117 -4.24 5.86 31.34
N TYR A 118 -4.89 5.34 32.38
CA TYR A 118 -5.28 3.94 32.48
C TYR A 118 -6.30 3.55 31.40
N TRP A 119 -7.37 4.33 31.23
CA TRP A 119 -8.39 4.09 30.20
C TRP A 119 -7.82 4.12 28.78
N ARG A 120 -6.80 4.95 28.56
CA ARG A 120 -6.07 5.03 27.29
C ARG A 120 -4.97 3.97 27.14
N LYS A 121 -4.91 2.98 28.03
CA LYS A 121 -3.90 1.90 28.04
C LYS A 121 -2.45 2.42 28.05
N ILE A 122 -2.21 3.55 28.71
CA ILE A 122 -0.87 4.11 28.91
C ILE A 122 -0.28 3.57 30.22
N LEU A 123 -1.14 3.38 31.22
CA LEU A 123 -0.80 2.81 32.52
C LEU A 123 -1.48 1.47 32.70
N ARG A 124 -0.87 0.63 33.54
CA ARG A 124 -1.49 -0.55 34.12
C ARG A 124 -1.48 -0.45 35.65
N LEU A 125 -2.49 -1.03 36.28
CA LEU A 125 -2.61 -1.14 37.72
C LEU A 125 -2.54 -2.62 38.10
N GLU A 126 -1.50 -2.99 38.85
CA GLU A 126 -1.30 -4.37 39.31
C GLU A 126 -0.76 -4.35 40.75
N ASN A 127 -1.36 -5.14 41.64
CA ASN A 127 -0.92 -5.30 43.03
C ASN A 127 -0.74 -3.96 43.79
N SER A 128 -1.66 -3.02 43.62
CA SER A 128 -1.58 -1.66 44.17
C SER A 128 -0.40 -0.82 43.68
N TYR A 129 0.18 -1.17 42.53
CA TYR A 129 1.18 -0.36 41.83
C TYR A 129 0.67 0.10 40.47
N VAL A 130 0.86 1.39 40.21
CA VAL A 130 0.69 2.00 38.89
C VAL A 130 2.02 1.93 38.16
N SER A 131 2.02 1.38 36.94
CA SER A 131 3.21 1.30 36.10
C SER A 131 2.92 1.64 34.64
N LEU A 132 3.96 1.99 33.89
CA LEU A 132 3.85 2.25 32.46
C LEU A 132 3.54 0.95 31.70
N LEU A 133 2.61 1.00 30.75
CA LEU A 133 2.35 -0.15 29.87
C LEU A 133 3.48 -0.34 28.85
N HIS A 134 4.06 0.77 28.38
CA HIS A 134 5.19 0.79 27.45
C HIS A 134 6.31 1.68 27.98
N GLU A 135 7.54 1.17 27.99
CA GLU A 135 8.71 1.95 28.42
C GLU A 135 8.95 3.19 27.53
N ASP A 136 8.58 3.10 26.25
CA ASP A 136 8.78 4.19 25.29
C ASP A 136 7.85 5.38 25.47
N ILE A 137 6.83 5.30 26.35
CA ILE A 137 5.82 6.37 26.57
C ILE A 137 6.48 7.73 26.84
N LEU A 138 7.65 7.71 27.47
CA LEU A 138 8.40 8.90 27.87
C LEU A 138 9.41 9.38 26.84
N ASN A 139 9.59 8.64 25.75
CA ASN A 139 10.43 9.09 24.65
C ASN A 139 9.76 10.28 23.95
N PRO A 140 10.56 11.21 23.38
CA PRO A 140 10.04 12.30 22.56
C PRO A 140 9.06 11.79 21.51
N SER A 141 8.01 12.58 21.20
CA SER A 141 6.96 12.23 20.22
C SER A 141 7.52 11.62 18.94
N ILE A 142 8.56 12.25 18.38
CA ILE A 142 9.20 11.79 17.15
C ILE A 142 9.86 10.41 17.24
N VAL A 143 10.43 10.06 18.40
CA VAL A 143 11.02 8.74 18.64
C VAL A 143 9.91 7.69 18.68
N ARG A 144 8.78 8.03 19.32
CA ARG A 144 7.59 7.17 19.32
C ARG A 144 6.97 7.04 17.94
N ASP A 145 6.90 8.11 17.14
CA ASP A 145 6.38 8.06 15.77
C ASP A 145 7.25 7.18 14.86
N ARG A 146 8.57 7.27 14.98
CA ARG A 146 9.50 6.39 14.25
C ARG A 146 9.29 4.93 14.61
N LYS A 147 9.15 4.63 15.91
CA LYS A 147 8.84 3.27 16.38
C LYS A 147 7.46 2.82 15.91
N ALA A 148 6.47 3.72 15.88
CA ALA A 148 5.13 3.42 15.38
C ALA A 148 5.15 3.00 13.91
N LEU A 149 5.84 3.74 13.03
CA LEU A 149 5.95 3.35 11.62
C LEU A 149 6.60 1.97 11.48
N LYS A 150 7.67 1.70 12.23
CA LYS A 150 8.32 0.38 12.27
C LYS A 150 7.33 -0.71 12.71
N LEU A 151 6.56 -0.49 13.77
CA LEU A 151 5.56 -1.44 14.26
C LEU A 151 4.43 -1.66 13.25
N ILE A 152 4.00 -0.62 12.51
CA ILE A 152 3.02 -0.76 11.43
C ILE A 152 3.57 -1.70 10.35
N LYS A 153 4.81 -1.48 9.92
CA LYS A 153 5.47 -2.34 8.91
C LYS A 153 5.57 -3.79 9.38
N GLU A 154 6.06 -4.01 10.59
CA GLU A 154 6.19 -5.35 11.17
C GLU A 154 4.84 -6.05 11.36
N GLY A 155 3.83 -5.31 11.82
CA GLY A 155 2.45 -5.77 11.93
C GLY A 155 1.89 -6.19 10.57
N LEU A 156 2.08 -5.35 9.55
CA LEU A 156 1.60 -5.62 8.20
C LEU A 156 2.26 -6.87 7.62
N ILE A 157 3.57 -7.05 7.82
CA ILE A 157 4.29 -8.26 7.43
C ILE A 157 3.64 -9.50 8.07
N ARG A 158 3.43 -9.49 9.39
CA ARG A 158 2.83 -10.63 10.11
C ARG A 158 1.42 -10.92 9.62
N TYR A 159 0.61 -9.88 9.47
CA TYR A 159 -0.77 -10.00 9.00
C TYR A 159 -0.84 -10.64 7.62
N LEU A 160 -0.11 -10.09 6.65
CA LEU A 160 -0.13 -10.58 5.27
C LEU A 160 0.47 -11.98 5.15
N THR A 161 1.52 -12.30 5.92
CA THR A 161 2.09 -13.66 5.95
C THR A 161 1.00 -14.69 6.28
N LYS A 162 0.19 -14.45 7.32
CA LYS A 162 -0.94 -15.32 7.70
C LYS A 162 -2.07 -15.30 6.66
N GLU A 163 -2.36 -14.14 6.08
CA GLU A 163 -3.45 -14.00 5.11
C GLU A 163 -3.21 -14.81 3.84
N GLN A 164 -1.95 -14.95 3.41
CA GLN A 164 -1.56 -15.67 2.20
C GLN A 164 -1.66 -17.20 2.32
N GLU A 165 -1.67 -17.74 3.53
CA GLU A 165 -1.83 -19.19 3.77
C GLU A 165 -3.27 -19.68 3.51
N LYS A 166 -4.24 -18.77 3.40
CA LYS A 166 -5.64 -19.10 3.13
C LYS A 166 -5.84 -19.56 1.68
N PRO A 167 -6.95 -20.23 1.33
CA PRO A 167 -7.27 -20.51 -0.07
C PRO A 167 -7.62 -19.24 -0.85
N ILE A 168 -7.39 -19.27 -2.18
CA ILE A 168 -7.82 -18.22 -3.12
C ILE A 168 -9.10 -18.62 -3.87
N ASN A 169 -9.77 -17.63 -4.46
CA ASN A 169 -10.75 -17.84 -5.51
C ASN A 169 -10.05 -18.13 -6.85
N GLU A 170 -9.89 -19.41 -7.20
CA GLU A 170 -9.25 -19.82 -8.47
C GLU A 170 -10.07 -19.46 -9.72
N GLN A 171 -11.36 -19.16 -9.55
CA GLN A 171 -12.25 -18.73 -10.65
C GLN A 171 -12.29 -17.21 -10.83
N SER A 172 -11.46 -16.46 -10.10
CA SER A 172 -11.41 -15.01 -10.24
C SER A 172 -10.80 -14.57 -11.57
N ILE A 173 -11.01 -13.31 -11.92
CA ILE A 173 -10.44 -12.71 -13.12
C ILE A 173 -8.93 -12.57 -12.94
N ALA A 174 -8.47 -12.19 -11.74
CA ALA A 174 -7.06 -12.17 -11.37
C ALA A 174 -6.38 -13.53 -11.60
N ALA A 175 -7.00 -14.63 -11.14
CA ALA A 175 -6.49 -15.99 -11.35
C ALA A 175 -6.44 -16.36 -12.84
N THR A 176 -7.47 -15.96 -13.61
CA THR A 176 -7.53 -16.19 -15.07
C THR A 176 -6.41 -15.44 -15.81
N ILE A 177 -6.19 -14.17 -15.48
CA ILE A 177 -5.19 -13.32 -16.13
C ILE A 177 -3.78 -13.78 -15.81
N ILE A 178 -3.46 -14.05 -14.55
CA ILE A 178 -2.11 -14.47 -14.19
C ILE A 178 -1.77 -15.81 -14.83
N LYS A 179 -2.72 -16.74 -14.92
CA LYS A 179 -2.54 -18.00 -15.63
C LYS A 179 -2.19 -17.76 -17.10
N ALA A 180 -2.97 -16.92 -17.79
CA ALA A 180 -2.71 -16.60 -19.18
C ALA A 180 -1.37 -15.86 -19.39
N PHE A 181 -0.95 -15.03 -18.43
CA PHE A 181 0.36 -14.38 -18.42
C PHE A 181 1.52 -15.33 -18.13
N MET A 182 1.29 -16.45 -17.46
CA MET A 182 2.31 -17.46 -17.17
C MET A 182 2.34 -18.60 -18.18
N ASP A 183 1.31 -18.79 -18.99
CA ASP A 183 1.30 -19.79 -20.06
C ASP A 183 2.43 -19.51 -21.07
N ASP A 184 3.48 -20.33 -20.99
CA ASP A 184 4.71 -20.22 -21.75
C ASP A 184 4.44 -20.44 -23.24
N LYS A 185 4.34 -19.34 -23.97
CA LYS A 185 4.31 -19.36 -25.44
C LYS A 185 5.68 -18.90 -25.91
N ALA A 186 6.44 -19.84 -26.47
CA ALA A 186 7.73 -19.59 -27.08
C ALA A 186 7.67 -18.31 -27.95
N ASN A 187 8.44 -17.29 -27.56
CA ASN A 187 8.72 -16.01 -28.24
C ASN A 187 8.15 -14.70 -27.64
N ASP A 188 7.41 -14.68 -26.52
CA ASP A 188 7.02 -13.41 -25.86
C ASP A 188 7.92 -13.11 -24.65
N GLN A 189 8.38 -11.86 -24.51
CA GLN A 189 9.00 -11.40 -23.26
C GLN A 189 7.90 -10.92 -22.32
N ARG A 190 7.74 -11.59 -21.17
CA ARG A 190 6.71 -11.25 -20.19
C ARG A 190 7.35 -10.75 -18.91
N LEU A 191 6.87 -9.63 -18.42
CA LEU A 191 7.38 -8.99 -17.22
C LEU A 191 6.22 -8.69 -16.28
N ILE A 192 6.39 -9.03 -15.01
CA ILE A 192 5.37 -8.81 -13.99
C ILE A 192 5.95 -7.92 -12.90
N TYR A 193 5.23 -6.86 -12.58
CA TYR A 193 5.55 -5.90 -11.54
C TYR A 193 4.44 -5.93 -10.49
N SER A 194 4.80 -6.23 -9.24
CA SER A 194 3.84 -6.21 -8.14
C SER A 194 4.09 -5.02 -7.22
N PHE A 195 3.03 -4.23 -6.99
CA PHE A 195 2.97 -3.22 -5.94
C PHE A 195 2.39 -3.78 -4.63
N ASN A 196 1.90 -5.03 -4.66
CA ASN A 196 1.41 -5.71 -3.48
C ASN A 196 2.58 -6.24 -2.66
N TYR A 197 2.42 -6.22 -1.34
CA TYR A 197 3.41 -6.78 -0.42
C TYR A 197 3.34 -8.31 -0.33
N THR A 198 2.32 -8.94 -0.89
CA THR A 198 2.13 -10.39 -0.89
C THR A 198 3.05 -11.09 -1.89
N ASP A 199 3.57 -12.25 -1.49
CA ASP A 199 4.34 -13.17 -2.30
C ASP A 199 3.42 -14.05 -3.16
N MET A 200 3.69 -14.08 -4.46
CA MET A 200 2.83 -14.77 -5.42
C MET A 200 3.03 -16.29 -5.36
N ASP A 201 4.24 -16.78 -5.13
CA ASP A 201 4.44 -18.22 -4.92
C ASP A 201 3.67 -18.67 -3.67
N ALA A 202 3.69 -17.86 -2.61
CA ALA A 202 2.93 -18.16 -1.39
C ALA A 202 1.42 -18.14 -1.63
N ILE A 203 0.89 -17.13 -2.32
CA ILE A 203 -0.54 -17.03 -2.65
C ILE A 203 -1.03 -18.27 -3.41
N PHE A 204 -0.23 -18.76 -4.36
CA PHE A 204 -0.60 -19.86 -5.26
C PHE A 204 -0.08 -21.23 -4.81
N SER A 205 0.64 -21.31 -3.68
CA SER A 205 1.23 -22.55 -3.14
C SER A 205 0.24 -23.69 -2.90
N HIS A 206 -1.03 -23.36 -2.65
CA HIS A 206 -2.12 -24.30 -2.40
C HIS A 206 -3.11 -24.40 -3.57
N SER A 207 -2.76 -23.82 -4.72
CA SER A 207 -3.61 -23.82 -5.90
C SER A 207 -3.15 -24.84 -6.93
N ASN A 208 -4.02 -25.22 -7.86
CA ASN A 208 -3.66 -26.08 -8.99
C ASN A 208 -2.88 -25.33 -10.10
N LEU A 209 -2.41 -24.10 -9.83
CA LEU A 209 -1.71 -23.25 -10.80
C LEU A 209 -0.19 -23.50 -10.76
N PRO A 210 0.54 -23.20 -11.86
CA PRO A 210 1.97 -23.48 -11.96
C PRO A 210 2.77 -22.82 -10.84
N SER A 211 3.61 -23.57 -10.14
CA SER A 211 4.22 -23.20 -8.85
C SER A 211 5.54 -22.41 -8.93
N ARG A 212 5.80 -21.67 -10.01
CA ARG A 212 7.06 -20.92 -10.18
C ARG A 212 6.84 -19.53 -10.77
N PHE A 213 6.48 -18.59 -9.90
CA PHE A 213 6.31 -17.18 -10.23
C PHE A 213 7.52 -16.33 -9.82
N ASN A 214 8.29 -16.69 -8.77
CA ASN A 214 9.24 -15.75 -8.13
C ASN A 214 10.34 -15.19 -9.05
N ASP A 215 10.87 -15.96 -10.01
CA ASP A 215 11.93 -15.44 -10.90
C ASP A 215 11.38 -14.44 -11.94
N ALA A 216 10.07 -14.43 -12.17
CA ALA A 216 9.41 -13.58 -13.15
C ALA A 216 8.84 -12.27 -12.57
N ILE A 217 8.70 -12.17 -11.24
CA ILE A 217 7.99 -11.07 -10.58
C ILE A 217 8.96 -10.11 -9.90
N LYS A 218 8.87 -8.83 -10.28
CA LYS A 218 9.61 -7.74 -9.67
C LYS A 218 8.71 -6.99 -8.68
N TYR A 219 9.08 -7.03 -7.39
CA TYR A 219 8.34 -6.37 -6.32
C TYR A 219 8.77 -4.91 -6.15
N VAL A 220 7.89 -3.97 -6.48
CA VAL A 220 8.20 -2.52 -6.46
C VAL A 220 8.39 -1.99 -5.05
N HIS A 221 7.52 -2.39 -4.12
CA HIS A 221 7.58 -1.99 -2.71
C HIS A 221 8.01 -3.12 -1.80
N GLY A 222 8.77 -4.09 -2.31
CA GLY A 222 9.21 -5.26 -1.55
C GLY A 222 8.10 -6.29 -1.27
N CYS A 223 8.45 -7.29 -0.47
CA CYS A 223 7.62 -8.46 -0.18
C CYS A 223 7.65 -8.79 1.31
N CYS A 224 6.50 -9.18 1.87
CA CYS A 224 6.34 -9.49 3.29
C CYS A 224 7.16 -10.71 3.72
N LEU A 225 7.24 -11.77 2.92
CA LEU A 225 8.05 -12.96 3.25
C LEU A 225 9.55 -12.66 3.26
N LYS A 226 10.00 -11.73 2.41
CA LYS A 226 11.38 -11.21 2.38
C LYS A 226 11.62 -10.14 3.46
N LYS A 227 10.58 -9.76 4.22
CA LYS A 227 10.59 -8.75 5.30
C LYS A 227 11.15 -7.39 4.86
N ASN A 228 11.01 -7.05 3.56
CA ASN A 228 11.59 -5.86 2.97
C ASN A 228 10.54 -4.90 2.40
N ILE A 229 9.32 -4.91 2.95
CA ILE A 229 8.26 -4.02 2.49
C ILE A 229 8.66 -2.55 2.65
N ILE A 230 8.28 -1.71 1.70
CA ILE A 230 8.52 -0.27 1.70
C ILE A 230 7.18 0.44 1.93
N LEU A 231 7.02 1.04 3.10
CA LEU A 231 5.82 1.80 3.47
C LEU A 231 6.24 3.20 3.87
N GLY A 232 5.63 4.20 3.25
CA GLY A 232 5.97 5.60 3.49
C GLY A 232 5.29 6.52 2.47
N THR A 233 5.49 7.82 2.65
CA THR A 233 5.06 8.82 1.67
C THR A 233 6.10 8.98 0.55
N LYS A 234 5.68 9.60 -0.55
CA LYS A 234 6.57 9.93 -1.68
C LYS A 234 7.62 10.99 -1.29
N ASP A 235 8.54 11.27 -2.20
CA ASP A 235 9.56 12.30 -1.97
C ASP A 235 8.93 13.69 -1.82
N GLU A 236 9.18 14.32 -0.67
CA GLU A 236 8.64 15.61 -0.30
C GLU A 236 9.67 16.44 0.48
N LYS A 237 9.44 17.75 0.61
CA LYS A 237 10.30 18.64 1.41
C LYS A 237 10.02 18.50 2.91
N ILE A 238 10.45 17.38 3.47
CA ILE A 238 10.38 17.03 4.89
C ILE A 238 11.66 17.51 5.61
N ASN A 239 11.55 17.91 6.87
CA ASN A 239 12.68 18.28 7.72
C ASN A 239 13.36 17.00 8.22
N ASN A 240 14.69 17.03 8.34
CA ASN A 240 15.58 15.92 8.69
C ASN A 240 15.07 15.01 9.83
N ASP A 241 14.39 15.60 10.80
CA ASP A 241 13.79 14.90 11.95
C ASP A 241 12.77 13.81 11.54
N TYR A 242 11.97 14.07 10.50
CA TYR A 242 10.87 13.21 10.03
C TYR A 242 11.14 12.50 8.69
N ASP A 243 12.39 12.50 8.21
CA ASP A 243 12.77 11.85 6.95
C ASP A 243 12.40 10.37 6.87
N PHE A 244 12.28 9.69 8.01
CA PHE A 244 11.87 8.28 8.09
C PHE A 244 10.46 8.00 7.55
N LEU A 245 9.65 9.03 7.30
CA LEU A 245 8.34 8.88 6.66
C LEU A 245 8.45 8.69 5.14
N GLN A 246 9.56 9.08 4.52
CA GLN A 246 9.75 9.01 3.07
C GLN A 246 10.20 7.60 2.65
N LYS A 247 9.58 7.05 1.59
CA LYS A 247 9.95 5.73 1.05
C LYS A 247 11.42 5.66 0.64
N SER A 248 11.94 6.71 0.00
CA SER A 248 13.31 6.78 -0.51
C SER A 248 14.40 6.76 0.57
N PHE A 249 14.04 7.07 1.82
CA PHE A 249 14.94 7.03 2.97
C PHE A 249 14.97 5.67 3.66
N ASP A 250 14.12 4.73 3.24
CA ASP A 250 14.19 3.35 3.72
C ASP A 250 15.46 2.68 3.19
N SER A 251 16.25 2.05 4.07
CA SER A 251 17.48 1.36 3.70
C SER A 251 17.28 0.20 2.71
N LEU A 252 16.06 -0.31 2.59
CA LEU A 252 15.69 -1.39 1.68
C LEU A 252 15.07 -0.85 0.37
N TYR A 253 14.97 0.47 0.19
CA TYR A 253 14.41 1.09 -1.00
C TYR A 253 15.31 0.84 -2.22
N ASN A 254 14.86 -0.04 -3.10
CA ASN A 254 15.54 -0.37 -4.34
C ASN A 254 14.50 -0.77 -5.41
N PRO A 255 13.69 0.19 -5.90
CA PRO A 255 12.65 -0.13 -6.86
C PRO A 255 13.25 -0.58 -8.19
N PRO A 256 12.61 -1.54 -8.89
CA PRO A 256 13.07 -1.95 -10.20
C PRO A 256 12.85 -0.83 -11.24
N ALA A 257 13.66 -0.84 -12.31
CA ALA A 257 13.61 0.17 -13.36
C ALA A 257 12.42 -0.02 -14.34
N MET A 258 11.20 0.01 -13.80
CA MET A 258 9.95 -0.31 -14.51
C MET A 258 9.67 0.61 -15.70
N VAL A 259 10.06 1.90 -15.62
CA VAL A 259 9.78 2.88 -16.67
C VAL A 259 10.30 2.46 -18.04
N TYR A 260 11.50 1.86 -18.11
CA TYR A 260 12.07 1.41 -19.38
C TYR A 260 11.29 0.24 -19.96
N ASP A 261 10.87 -0.70 -19.11
CA ASP A 261 10.07 -1.85 -19.52
C ASP A 261 8.68 -1.43 -20.01
N LEU A 262 8.08 -0.41 -19.40
CA LEU A 262 6.82 0.17 -19.88
C LEU A 262 6.97 0.86 -21.24
N MET A 263 8.02 1.68 -21.41
CA MET A 263 8.27 2.38 -22.68
C MET A 263 8.51 1.40 -23.84
N ASP A 264 9.21 0.31 -23.57
CA ASP A 264 9.58 -0.71 -24.56
C ASP A 264 8.47 -1.73 -24.83
N SER A 265 7.55 -1.95 -23.88
CA SER A 265 6.44 -2.90 -24.03
C SER A 265 5.44 -2.51 -25.12
N ASP A 266 4.83 -3.49 -25.80
CA ASP A 266 3.76 -3.28 -26.79
C ASP A 266 2.36 -3.42 -26.17
N ASP A 267 2.26 -4.22 -25.10
CA ASP A 267 1.02 -4.57 -24.41
C ASP A 267 1.20 -4.44 -22.90
N ILE A 268 0.41 -3.57 -22.29
CA ILE A 268 0.46 -3.24 -20.88
C ILE A 268 -0.89 -3.59 -20.26
N THR A 269 -0.85 -4.43 -19.23
CA THR A 269 -2.00 -4.72 -18.39
C THR A 269 -1.75 -4.20 -16.98
N ILE A 270 -2.69 -3.43 -16.43
CA ILE A 270 -2.66 -2.91 -15.06
C ILE A 270 -3.86 -3.49 -14.32
N PHE A 271 -3.64 -4.34 -13.34
CA PHE A 271 -4.71 -5.01 -12.61
C PHE A 271 -4.82 -4.49 -11.18
N GLY A 272 -5.97 -3.89 -10.85
CA GLY A 272 -6.31 -3.55 -9.46
C GLY A 272 -5.39 -2.50 -8.81
N HIS A 273 -4.66 -1.74 -9.62
CA HIS A 273 -3.80 -0.65 -9.14
C HIS A 273 -4.55 0.68 -9.20
N SER A 274 -4.46 1.51 -8.15
CA SER A 274 -5.19 2.79 -8.10
C SER A 274 -4.58 3.89 -8.97
N LEU A 275 -3.31 3.73 -9.35
CA LEU A 275 -2.50 4.75 -10.05
C LEU A 275 -2.43 6.08 -9.28
N GLY A 276 -2.56 6.02 -7.95
CA GLY A 276 -2.61 7.20 -7.09
C GLY A 276 -1.28 7.97 -7.02
N ALA A 277 -1.34 9.17 -6.44
CA ALA A 277 -0.24 10.13 -6.41
C ALA A 277 1.09 9.59 -5.83
N ASN A 278 1.05 8.72 -4.82
CA ASN A 278 2.27 8.18 -4.19
C ASN A 278 3.06 7.23 -5.09
N ASP A 279 2.43 6.61 -6.07
CA ASP A 279 3.07 5.72 -7.04
C ASP A 279 3.17 6.35 -8.43
N SER A 280 2.65 7.56 -8.61
CA SER A 280 2.65 8.29 -9.89
C SER A 280 4.04 8.42 -10.48
N GLN A 281 5.09 8.51 -9.66
CA GLN A 281 6.48 8.61 -10.11
C GLN A 281 6.91 7.47 -11.05
N TYR A 282 6.31 6.28 -10.90
CA TYR A 282 6.64 5.13 -11.73
C TYR A 282 5.93 5.11 -13.09
N PHE A 283 4.82 5.84 -13.21
CA PHE A 283 3.94 5.82 -14.38
C PHE A 283 3.91 7.13 -15.16
N LYS A 284 4.19 8.26 -14.50
CA LYS A 284 4.01 9.59 -15.05
C LYS A 284 4.74 9.78 -16.36
N ALA A 285 6.05 9.49 -16.40
CA ALA A 285 6.83 9.63 -17.62
C ALA A 285 6.25 8.80 -18.79
N PHE A 286 5.76 7.59 -18.52
CA PHE A 286 5.10 6.74 -19.51
C PHE A 286 3.81 7.37 -20.04
N PHE A 287 2.89 7.76 -19.17
CA PHE A 287 1.62 8.34 -19.61
C PHE A 287 1.80 9.72 -20.27
N GLU A 288 2.73 10.55 -19.81
CA GLU A 288 3.10 11.80 -20.48
C GLU A 288 3.61 11.56 -21.90
N LYS A 289 4.44 10.52 -22.09
CA LYS A 289 4.92 10.14 -23.42
C LYS A 289 3.79 9.61 -24.30
N GLN A 290 2.92 8.77 -23.76
CA GLN A 290 1.83 8.15 -24.51
C GLN A 290 0.65 9.09 -24.83
N SER A 291 0.57 10.25 -24.17
CA SER A 291 -0.36 11.33 -24.54
C SER A 291 0.28 12.41 -25.42
N SER A 292 1.56 12.28 -25.78
CA SER A 292 2.28 13.22 -26.62
C SER A 292 2.20 12.84 -28.10
N SER A 293 1.96 13.84 -28.97
CA SER A 293 2.02 13.68 -30.42
C SER A 293 3.45 13.63 -30.98
N ILE A 294 4.48 13.77 -30.12
CA ILE A 294 5.88 13.71 -30.54
C ILE A 294 6.31 12.25 -30.68
N ASN A 295 6.51 11.79 -31.91
CA ASN A 295 6.84 10.39 -32.26
C ASN A 295 5.89 9.40 -31.57
N PRO A 296 4.60 9.43 -31.92
CA PRO A 296 3.58 8.62 -31.26
C PRO A 296 3.85 7.14 -31.56
N GLN A 297 3.94 6.34 -30.49
CA GLN A 297 4.01 4.89 -30.59
C GLN A 297 2.75 4.33 -29.97
N LYS A 298 1.89 3.75 -30.80
CA LYS A 298 0.64 3.16 -30.34
C LYS A 298 0.92 1.97 -29.43
N LYS A 299 0.28 1.93 -28.26
CA LYS A 299 0.37 0.82 -27.30
C LYS A 299 -1.01 0.25 -27.02
N ASN A 300 -1.06 -1.02 -26.64
CA ASN A 300 -2.26 -1.62 -26.05
C ASN A 300 -2.17 -1.45 -24.53
N ILE A 301 -3.15 -0.78 -23.92
CA ILE A 301 -3.18 -0.54 -22.48
C ILE A 301 -4.52 -1.01 -21.95
N THR A 302 -4.51 -1.99 -21.05
CA THR A 302 -5.72 -2.48 -20.38
C THR A 302 -5.60 -2.26 -18.89
N ILE A 303 -6.63 -1.66 -18.31
CA ILE A 303 -6.72 -1.43 -16.88
C ILE A 303 -7.92 -2.20 -16.33
N PHE A 304 -7.68 -3.17 -15.46
CA PHE A 304 -8.72 -3.83 -14.69
C PHE A 304 -8.95 -3.09 -13.39
N THR A 305 -10.20 -2.74 -13.14
CA THR A 305 -10.64 -2.09 -11.92
C THR A 305 -11.91 -2.73 -11.40
N LYS A 306 -12.29 -2.48 -10.14
CA LYS A 306 -13.43 -3.16 -9.54
C LYS A 306 -14.74 -2.73 -10.19
N ASP A 307 -15.01 -1.43 -10.15
CA ASP A 307 -16.32 -0.83 -10.41
C ASP A 307 -16.19 0.54 -11.10
N GLU A 308 -17.33 1.15 -11.42
CA GLU A 308 -17.40 2.46 -12.09
C GLU A 308 -16.83 3.61 -11.25
N LYS A 309 -16.96 3.53 -9.92
CA LYS A 309 -16.35 4.53 -9.03
C LYS A 309 -14.83 4.50 -9.16
N SER A 310 -14.25 3.31 -9.13
CA SER A 310 -12.81 3.09 -9.25
C SER A 310 -12.31 3.46 -10.65
N GLU A 311 -13.10 3.24 -11.71
CA GLU A 311 -12.82 3.72 -13.07
C GLU A 311 -12.67 5.25 -13.12
N ILE A 312 -13.58 6.00 -12.49
CA ILE A 312 -13.53 7.47 -12.46
C ILE A 312 -12.25 7.95 -11.72
N GLU A 313 -11.90 7.32 -10.61
CA GLU A 313 -10.68 7.65 -9.85
C GLU A 313 -9.39 7.38 -10.65
N ILE A 314 -9.36 6.28 -11.40
CA ILE A 314 -8.27 5.96 -12.33
C ILE A 314 -8.18 7.02 -13.44
N LYS A 315 -9.32 7.40 -14.06
CA LYS A 315 -9.35 8.43 -15.10
C LYS A 315 -8.82 9.78 -14.59
N ARG A 316 -9.15 10.17 -13.36
CA ARG A 316 -8.58 11.39 -12.74
C ARG A 316 -7.07 11.28 -12.57
N SER A 317 -6.58 10.15 -12.08
CA SER A 317 -5.14 9.92 -11.91
C SER A 317 -4.39 9.94 -13.26
N LEU A 318 -4.96 9.33 -14.30
CA LEU A 318 -4.44 9.40 -15.67
C LEU A 318 -4.47 10.84 -16.21
N GLN A 319 -5.52 11.60 -15.93
CA GLN A 319 -5.62 13.00 -16.35
C GLN A 319 -4.48 13.84 -15.74
N GLU A 320 -4.19 13.67 -14.46
CA GLU A 320 -3.05 14.35 -13.81
C GLU A 320 -1.71 13.92 -14.42
N MET A 321 -1.49 12.60 -14.59
CA MET A 321 -0.25 12.07 -15.15
C MET A 321 -0.05 12.40 -16.64
N THR A 322 -1.10 12.73 -17.39
CA THR A 322 -1.02 13.12 -18.81
C THR A 322 -0.94 14.63 -19.01
N ASN A 323 -0.70 15.40 -17.94
CA ASN A 323 -0.78 16.88 -17.96
C ASN A 323 -2.11 17.37 -18.54
N TRP A 324 -3.20 16.77 -18.06
CA TRP A 324 -4.59 17.05 -18.44
C TRP A 324 -4.96 16.69 -19.89
N ASN A 325 -4.14 15.90 -20.58
CA ASN A 325 -4.36 15.50 -21.98
C ASN A 325 -4.86 14.05 -22.13
N LEU A 326 -5.86 13.67 -21.34
CA LEU A 326 -6.43 12.32 -21.35
C LEU A 326 -7.02 11.94 -22.71
N THR A 327 -7.62 12.89 -23.44
CA THR A 327 -8.16 12.65 -24.80
C THR A 327 -7.07 12.18 -25.77
N SER A 328 -5.87 12.76 -25.71
CA SER A 328 -4.78 12.31 -26.57
C SER A 328 -4.27 10.93 -26.17
N LEU A 329 -4.30 10.58 -24.87
CA LEU A 329 -3.99 9.21 -24.44
C LEU A 329 -4.92 8.20 -25.10
N TYR A 330 -6.24 8.46 -25.11
CA TYR A 330 -7.23 7.63 -25.81
C TYR A 330 -7.06 7.65 -27.34
N GLY A 331 -6.72 8.80 -27.93
CA GLY A 331 -6.59 8.91 -29.39
C GLY A 331 -5.31 8.29 -29.96
N LEU A 332 -4.25 8.18 -29.16
CA LEU A 332 -2.93 7.71 -29.58
C LEU A 332 -2.65 6.25 -29.17
N ASN A 333 -3.54 5.61 -28.39
CA ASN A 333 -3.38 4.27 -27.86
C ASN A 333 -4.67 3.47 -27.91
N ASP A 334 -4.54 2.15 -27.85
CA ASP A 334 -5.68 1.26 -27.61
C ASP A 334 -5.85 1.11 -26.09
N LEU A 335 -6.48 2.11 -25.45
CA LEU A 335 -6.75 2.12 -24.01
C LEU A 335 -8.14 1.56 -23.70
N GLU A 336 -8.18 0.53 -22.87
CA GLU A 336 -9.39 -0.15 -22.40
C GLU A 336 -9.41 -0.20 -20.86
N ILE A 337 -10.56 0.11 -20.25
CA ILE A 337 -10.75 -0.05 -18.80
C ILE A 337 -11.88 -1.05 -18.59
N ILE A 338 -11.56 -2.21 -18.01
CA ILE A 338 -12.48 -3.33 -17.78
C ILE A 338 -12.83 -3.37 -16.30
N LYS A 339 -14.13 -3.50 -16.00
CA LYS A 339 -14.66 -3.59 -14.63
C LYS A 339 -14.88 -5.04 -14.24
N THR A 340 -14.22 -5.51 -13.19
CA THR A 340 -14.25 -6.90 -12.77
C THR A 340 -15.63 -7.31 -12.24
N ASP A 341 -16.36 -6.38 -11.62
CA ASP A 341 -17.72 -6.63 -11.10
C ASP A 341 -18.78 -6.81 -12.21
N LYS A 342 -18.51 -6.32 -13.43
CA LYS A 342 -19.41 -6.38 -14.59
C LYS A 342 -18.95 -7.37 -15.67
N CYS A 343 -17.83 -8.06 -15.49
CA CYS A 343 -17.32 -8.99 -16.53
C CYS A 343 -18.29 -10.13 -16.86
N ASN A 344 -19.10 -10.57 -15.90
CA ASN A 344 -20.14 -11.57 -16.15
C ASN A 344 -21.30 -11.03 -17.02
N GLU A 345 -21.50 -9.71 -17.03
CA GLU A 345 -22.54 -9.03 -17.82
C GLU A 345 -22.07 -8.73 -19.25
N ASN A 346 -20.76 -8.61 -19.48
CA ASN A 346 -20.18 -8.36 -20.80
C ASN A 346 -18.97 -9.27 -21.12
N PRO A 347 -19.21 -10.56 -21.43
CA PRO A 347 -18.14 -11.54 -21.68
C PRO A 347 -17.22 -11.17 -22.86
N ASN A 348 -17.71 -10.38 -23.80
CA ASN A 348 -16.98 -9.99 -25.01
C ASN A 348 -15.72 -9.16 -24.72
N GLU A 349 -15.73 -8.34 -23.66
CA GLU A 349 -14.55 -7.55 -23.25
C GLU A 349 -13.40 -8.46 -22.81
N MET A 350 -13.73 -9.43 -21.95
CA MET A 350 -12.78 -10.44 -21.49
C MET A 350 -12.30 -11.33 -22.63
N GLU A 351 -13.18 -11.79 -23.51
CA GLU A 351 -12.81 -12.62 -24.66
C GLU A 351 -11.87 -11.87 -25.61
N ARG A 352 -12.15 -10.59 -25.91
CA ARG A 352 -11.28 -9.73 -26.71
C ARG A 352 -9.90 -9.57 -26.07
N TYR A 353 -9.87 -9.27 -24.78
CA TYR A 353 -8.62 -9.16 -24.03
C TYR A 353 -7.81 -10.46 -24.06
N MET A 354 -8.45 -11.60 -23.76
CA MET A 354 -7.78 -12.90 -23.73
C MET A 354 -7.28 -13.32 -25.12
N THR A 355 -8.05 -13.02 -26.17
CA THR A 355 -7.64 -13.25 -27.56
C THR A 355 -6.40 -12.42 -27.92
N ARG A 356 -6.38 -11.13 -27.56
CA ARG A 356 -5.22 -10.25 -27.78
C ARG A 356 -4.00 -10.75 -27.01
N LEU A 357 -4.16 -11.08 -25.72
CA LEU A 357 -3.09 -11.61 -24.89
C LEU A 357 -2.54 -12.94 -25.45
N ALA A 358 -3.41 -13.78 -26.02
CA ALA A 358 -3.04 -15.04 -26.64
C ALA A 358 -2.41 -14.89 -28.04
N SER A 359 -2.72 -13.83 -28.76
CA SER A 359 -2.25 -13.59 -30.12
C SER A 359 -0.75 -13.24 -30.16
N GLN A 360 -0.02 -13.90 -31.06
CA GLN A 360 1.27 -13.41 -31.56
C GLN A 360 0.96 -12.39 -32.65
N MET A 361 1.64 -11.25 -32.69
CA MET A 361 1.48 -10.27 -33.77
C MET A 361 1.77 -10.92 -35.14
N TYR A 362 0.73 -11.47 -35.78
CA TYR A 362 0.70 -11.73 -37.23
C TYR A 362 0.19 -10.45 -37.91
N HIS A 363 0.99 -9.39 -37.84
CA HIS A 363 0.87 -8.29 -38.78
C HIS A 363 2.14 -8.20 -39.60
N LEU A 364 2.18 -9.05 -40.64
CA LEU A 364 2.87 -8.77 -41.89
C LEU A 364 1.79 -8.75 -42.95
N SER A 365 1.33 -7.55 -43.31
CA SER A 365 0.87 -7.25 -44.65
C SER A 365 1.94 -6.40 -45.30
#